data_AF-A0A146K3K2-F1
#
_entry.id   AF-A0A146K3K2-F1
#
_cell.length_a   1.000
_cell.length_b   1.000
_cell.length_c   1.000
_cell.angle_alpha   90.00
_cell.angle_beta   90.00
_cell.angle_gamma   90.00
#
_symmetry.space_group_name_H-M   'P 1'
#
loop_
_entity.id
_entity.type
_entity.pdbx_description
1 polymer ?
#
loop_
_entity_poly.entity_id
_entity_poly.type
_entity_poly.pdbx_seq_one_letter_code
_entity_poly.pdbx_strand_id
1 'polypeptide(L)'
;GDPLEAIGRIKASWYSTQNGQYYTQCIEKEMKLQNQQKQIVCCYALLNRMSWMFENGIQFNQNTDNVVNMEKYEKEQKIVDLIYQEFEEN
;
A
#
# COMPACT_ATOMS: atom_id res chain seq x y z
N GLY A 1 -10.30 -16.62 -2.96
CA GLY A 1 -9.48 -15.40 -3.10
C GLY A 1 -8.07 -15.71 -2.68
N ASP A 2 -7.11 -14.86 -3.08
CA ASP A 2 -5.71 -14.98 -2.68
C ASP A 2 -5.51 -14.37 -1.27
N PRO A 3 -5.11 -15.13 -0.24
CA PRO A 3 -4.87 -14.57 1.09
C PRO A 3 -3.80 -13.48 1.12
N LEU A 4 -2.80 -13.53 0.23
CA LEU A 4 -1.73 -12.52 0.18
C LEU A 4 -2.25 -11.16 -0.32
N GLU A 5 -3.25 -11.18 -1.20
CA GLU A 5 -3.93 -9.98 -1.67
C GLU A 5 -4.68 -9.28 -0.53
N ALA A 6 -5.39 -10.06 0.31
CA ALA A 6 -6.07 -9.52 1.48
C ALA A 6 -5.08 -8.88 2.48
N ILE A 7 -3.95 -9.53 2.74
CA ILE A 7 -2.88 -8.97 3.60
C ILE A 7 -2.29 -7.72 2.96
N GLY A 8 -2.05 -7.73 1.64
CA GLY A 8 -1.57 -6.57 0.89
C GLY A 8 -2.51 -5.37 1.01
N ARG A 9 -3.82 -5.60 0.99
CA ARG A 9 -4.83 -4.55 1.18
C ARG A 9 -4.85 -3.98 2.59
N ILE A 10 -4.65 -4.83 3.62
CA ILE A 10 -4.50 -4.40 5.02
C ILE A 10 -3.22 -3.55 5.15
N LYS A 11 -2.10 -4.05 4.63
CA LYS A 11 -0.81 -3.35 4.60
C LYS A 11 -0.96 -1.99 3.91
N ALA A 12 -1.58 -1.93 2.74
CA ALA A 12 -1.88 -0.68 2.03
C ALA A 12 -2.71 0.28 2.89
N SER A 13 -3.78 -0.18 3.54
CA SER A 13 -4.71 0.70 4.27
C SER A 13 -4.09 1.38 5.48
N TRP A 14 -3.21 0.69 6.21
CA TRP A 14 -2.66 1.16 7.48
C TRP A 14 -1.14 1.24 7.51
N TYR A 15 -0.51 1.25 6.33
CA TYR A 15 0.92 1.46 6.20
C TYR A 15 1.33 2.73 6.96
N SER A 16 2.51 2.68 7.60
CA SER A 16 3.06 3.72 8.48
C SER A 16 2.31 3.98 9.80
N THR A 17 1.29 3.20 10.17
CA THR A 17 0.70 3.25 11.51
C THR A 17 1.25 2.12 12.37
N GLN A 18 1.43 2.39 13.68
CA GLN A 18 1.90 1.38 14.63
C GLN A 18 1.01 0.13 14.62
N ASN A 19 -0.32 0.31 14.58
CA ASN A 19 -1.28 -0.79 14.55
C ASN A 19 -1.23 -1.54 13.22
N GLY A 20 -1.14 -0.85 12.09
CA GLY A 20 -1.05 -1.48 10.77
C GLY A 20 0.20 -2.35 10.62
N GLN A 21 1.35 -1.86 11.08
CA GLN A 21 2.58 -2.63 11.10
C GLN A 21 2.45 -3.86 12.00
N TYR A 22 1.95 -3.67 13.23
CA TYR A 22 1.76 -4.77 14.19
C TYR A 22 0.84 -5.87 13.63
N TYR A 23 -0.34 -5.51 13.10
CA TYR A 23 -1.27 -6.49 12.54
C TYR A 23 -0.69 -7.24 11.35
N THR A 24 -0.05 -6.53 10.42
CA THR A 24 0.53 -7.16 9.23
C THR A 24 1.64 -8.13 9.62
N GLN A 25 2.53 -7.75 10.53
CA GLN A 25 3.60 -8.61 11.05
C GLN A 25 3.07 -9.84 11.79
N CYS A 26 2.03 -9.68 12.61
CA CYS A 26 1.39 -10.80 13.30
C CYS A 26 0.81 -11.82 12.31
N ILE A 27 0.13 -11.36 11.26
CA ILE A 27 -0.45 -12.25 10.24
C ILE A 27 0.65 -12.93 9.43
N GLU A 28 1.65 -12.19 8.96
CA GLU A 28 2.79 -12.74 8.21
C GLU A 28 3.53 -13.82 9.03
N LYS A 29 3.71 -13.58 10.33
CA LYS A 29 4.35 -14.53 11.26
C LYS A 29 3.50 -15.77 11.49
N GLU A 30 2.20 -15.61 11.77
CA GLU A 30 1.30 -16.72 12.05
C GLU A 30 1.15 -17.63 10.82
N MET A 31 1.06 -17.03 9.63
CA MET A 31 1.00 -17.73 8.36
C MET A 31 2.36 -18.26 7.88
N LYS A 32 3.45 -17.97 8.62
CA LYS A 32 4.83 -18.37 8.31
C LYS A 32 5.23 -17.99 6.89
N LEU A 33 4.86 -16.78 6.46
CA LEU A 33 5.14 -16.33 5.10
C LEU A 33 6.64 -16.28 4.83
N GLN A 34 7.03 -16.88 3.71
CA GLN A 34 8.38 -16.79 3.18
C GLN A 34 8.60 -15.44 2.52
N ASN A 35 9.87 -15.06 2.34
CA ASN A 35 10.27 -13.79 1.73
C ASN A 35 9.55 -13.51 0.40
N GLN A 36 9.48 -14.51 -0.50
CA GLN A 36 8.77 -14.36 -1.78
C GLN A 36 7.27 -14.03 -1.59
N GLN A 37 6.63 -14.60 -0.56
CA GLN A 37 5.22 -14.31 -0.27
C GLN A 37 5.05 -12.91 0.33
N LYS A 38 6.01 -12.45 1.14
CA LYS A 38 6.05 -11.06 1.64
C LYS A 38 6.25 -10.06 0.52
N GLN A 39 7.11 -10.36 -0.45
CA GLN A 39 7.24 -9.57 -1.68
C GLN A 39 5.92 -9.47 -2.44
N ILE A 40 5.19 -10.59 -2.58
CA ILE A 40 3.85 -10.58 -3.20
C ILE A 40 2.86 -9.71 -2.40
N VAL A 41 2.88 -9.77 -1.07
CA VAL A 41 2.07 -8.89 -0.22
C VAL A 41 2.42 -7.42 -0.46
N CYS A 42 3.71 -7.07 -0.53
CA CYS A 42 4.14 -5.71 -0.85
C CYS A 42 3.71 -5.28 -2.26
N CYS A 43 3.79 -6.17 -3.25
CA CYS A 43 3.31 -5.93 -4.61
C CYS A 43 1.81 -5.62 -4.63
N TYR A 44 0.98 -6.42 -3.96
CA TYR A 44 -0.45 -6.13 -3.81
C TYR A 44 -0.69 -4.81 -3.08
N ALA A 45 0.10 -4.47 -2.06
CA ALA A 45 -0.03 -3.21 -1.35
C ALA A 45 0.28 -2.01 -2.27
N LEU A 46 1.33 -2.10 -3.10
CA LEU A 46 1.68 -1.09 -4.10
C LEU A 46 0.57 -0.92 -5.14
N LEU A 47 0.03 -2.03 -5.67
CA LEU A 47 -1.08 -2.00 -6.64
C LEU A 47 -2.32 -1.30 -6.06
N ASN A 48 -2.68 -1.61 -4.80
CA ASN A 48 -3.79 -0.95 -4.13
C ASN A 48 -3.54 0.56 -3.95
N ARG A 49 -2.35 0.95 -3.52
CA ARG A 49 -1.98 2.37 -3.36
C ARG A 49 -2.03 3.12 -4.69
N MET A 50 -1.47 2.56 -5.76
CA MET A 50 -1.56 3.13 -7.09
C MET A 50 -3.02 3.27 -7.55
N SER A 51 -3.85 2.24 -7.38
CA SER A 51 -5.27 2.29 -7.69
C SER A 51 -5.98 3.44 -6.96
N TRP A 52 -5.74 3.59 -5.66
CA TRP A 52 -6.33 4.70 -4.89
C TRP A 52 -5.79 6.06 -5.29
N MET A 53 -4.51 6.16 -5.69
CA MET A 53 -3.97 7.41 -6.23
C MET A 53 -4.64 7.78 -7.56
N PHE A 54 -4.93 6.80 -8.43
CA PHE A 54 -5.73 7.05 -9.63
C PHE A 54 -7.14 7.53 -9.26
N GLU A 55 -7.81 6.89 -8.29
CA GLU A 55 -9.14 7.28 -7.83
C GLU A 55 -9.19 8.66 -7.14
N ASN A 56 -8.14 9.02 -6.39
CA ASN A 56 -8.10 10.23 -5.56
C ASN A 56 -7.41 11.43 -6.21
N GLY A 57 -6.46 11.21 -7.11
CA GLY A 57 -5.53 12.22 -7.61
C GLY A 57 -5.48 12.34 -9.14
N ILE A 58 -5.89 11.32 -9.88
CA ILE A 58 -6.03 11.41 -11.34
C ILE A 58 -7.53 11.53 -11.61
N GLN A 59 -8.04 12.73 -11.39
CA GLN A 59 -9.38 13.08 -11.82
C GLN A 59 -9.48 12.94 -13.34
N PHE A 60 -9.95 11.78 -13.80
CA PHE A 60 -10.77 11.64 -15.00
C PHE A 60 -12.17 12.25 -14.80
N ASN A 61 -12.35 13.13 -13.81
CA ASN A 61 -13.64 13.69 -13.47
C ASN A 61 -13.70 15.10 -14.08
N GLN A 62 -14.52 15.26 -15.12
CA GLN A 62 -14.70 16.50 -15.89
C GLN A 62 -15.31 17.67 -15.07
N ASN A 63 -15.25 17.64 -13.74
CA ASN A 63 -16.04 18.49 -12.84
C ASN A 63 -15.28 19.01 -11.61
N THR A 64 -13.96 19.16 -11.64
CA THR A 64 -13.24 19.76 -10.50
C THR A 64 -12.00 20.50 -10.97
N ASP A 65 -11.78 21.70 -10.43
CA ASP A 65 -10.66 22.57 -10.78
C ASP A 65 -9.31 21.86 -10.67
N ASN A 66 -8.36 22.21 -11.56
CA ASN A 66 -7.01 21.65 -11.73
C ASN A 66 -6.06 21.74 -10.50
N VAL A 67 -6.59 21.87 -9.28
CA VAL A 67 -5.81 22.04 -8.06
C VAL A 67 -5.45 20.67 -7.48
N VAL A 68 -4.25 20.19 -7.79
CA VAL A 68 -3.67 19.00 -7.16
C VAL A 68 -3.41 19.30 -5.68
N ASN A 69 -3.93 18.46 -4.79
CA ASN A 69 -3.59 18.51 -3.37
C ASN A 69 -2.17 17.95 -3.16
N MET A 70 -1.18 18.83 -3.23
CA MET A 70 0.24 18.47 -3.14
C MET A 70 0.62 17.82 -1.80
N GLU A 71 0.02 18.26 -0.68
CA GLU A 71 0.28 17.67 0.64
C GLU A 71 -0.15 16.19 0.69
N LYS A 72 -1.34 15.88 0.16
CA LYS A 72 -1.82 14.50 0.06
C LYS A 72 -0.93 13.68 -0.88
N TYR A 73 -0.52 14.25 -2.01
CA TYR A 73 0.38 13.59 -2.95
C TYR A 73 1.72 13.21 -2.31
N GLU A 74 2.39 14.14 -1.65
CA GLU A 74 3.69 13.90 -1.00
C GLU A 74 3.59 12.83 0.09
N LYS A 75 2.48 12.80 0.84
CA LYS A 75 2.25 11.79 1.86
C LYS A 75 2.05 10.40 1.24
N GLU A 76 1.27 10.29 0.18
CA GLU A 76 1.06 9.02 -0.53
C GLU A 76 2.35 8.53 -1.19
N GLN A 77 3.12 9.43 -1.81
CA GLN A 77 4.41 9.10 -2.42
C GLN A 77 5.38 8.50 -1.40
N LYS A 78 5.51 9.13 -0.21
CA LYS A 78 6.36 8.59 0.87
C LYS A 78 5.95 7.17 1.29
N ILE A 79 4.65 6.90 1.34
CA ILE A 79 4.15 5.57 1.70
C ILE A 79 4.52 4.55 0.61
N VAL A 80 4.33 4.90 -0.66
CA VAL A 80 4.71 4.05 -1.80
C VAL A 80 6.21 3.75 -1.79
N ASP A 81 7.05 4.76 -1.58
CA ASP A 81 8.51 4.60 -1.54
C ASP A 81 8.94 3.64 -0.42
N LEU A 82 8.34 3.74 0.76
CA LEU A 82 8.63 2.84 1.88
C LEU A 82 8.17 1.40 1.61
N ILE A 83 6.98 1.20 1.04
CA ILE A 83 6.52 -0.16 0.65
C ILE A 83 7.44 -0.75 -0.41
N TYR A 84 7.93 0.06 -1.35
CA TYR A 84 8.85 -0.37 -2.39
C TYR A 84 10.22 -0.76 -1.82
N GLN A 85 10.76 -0.01 -0.86
CA GLN A 85 11.97 -0.40 -0.14
C GLN A 85 11.77 -1.75 0.57
N GLU A 86 10.66 -1.92 1.28
CA GLU A 86 10.32 -3.20 1.93
C GLU A 86 10.18 -4.35 0.91
N PHE A 87 9.69 -4.08 -0.30
CA PHE A 87 9.62 -5.07 -1.38
C PHE A 87 11.02 -5.54 -1.84
N GLU A 88 11.96 -4.61 -2.00
CA GLU A 88 13.34 -4.91 -2.41
C GLU A 88 14.16 -5.61 -1.30
N GLU A 89 13.84 -5.35 -0.03
CA GLU A 89 14.53 -5.92 1.12
C GLU A 89 14.09 -7.34 1.51
N ASN A 90 12.87 -7.74 1.14
CA ASN A 90 12.36 -9.09 1.40
C ASN A 90 12.96 -10.12 0.44
#